data_AF-A0A8H4KWD8-F1
#
_entry.id   AF-A0A8H4KWD8-F1
#
_cell.length_a   1.000
_cell.length_b   1.000
_cell.length_c   1.000
_cell.angle_alpha   90.00
_cell.angle_beta   90.00
_cell.angle_gamma   90.00
#
_symmetry.space_group_name_H-M   'P 1'
#
loop_
_entity.id
_entity.type
_entity.pdbx_description
1 polymer ?
#
loop_
_entity_poly.entity_id
_entity_poly.type
_entity_poly.pdbx_seq_one_letter_code
_entity_poly.pdbx_strand_id
1 'polypeptide(L)'
;MFRNALRQSTRAVGAVSAAGRVAAVRNAAPAAINTARFYASDAKATPTEVSSILEQRIRGVQEESGLAETGRVLSVGDGIARVHGMANVQAEELVEFASGVKGMCMNLEAGQVGVVLFGSDRLVKEGETVKRTGEIVDVPVGPEMLGRVVDALGNPIDGKGPIQTKEKRRAQLKAPGILPRKSVNEPVQTGLKSIDAMVPIARGQRELSIGDRQTGKTAVGLTVTNDQFSLT
;
A
#
# COMPACT_ATOMS: atom_id res chain seq x y z
N MET A 1 -21.82 -44.39 -21.04
CA MET A 1 -20.64 -44.02 -20.23
C MET A 1 -21.13 -43.22 -19.03
N PHE A 2 -21.22 -43.83 -17.84
CA PHE A 2 -21.14 -43.22 -16.50
C PHE A 2 -21.52 -44.29 -15.44
N ARG A 3 -20.61 -44.47 -14.47
CA ARG A 3 -20.77 -44.89 -13.05
C ARG A 3 -21.59 -46.13 -12.69
N ASN A 4 -20.93 -47.08 -12.01
CA ASN A 4 -21.22 -47.44 -10.62
C ASN A 4 -20.24 -48.51 -10.11
N ALA A 5 -19.40 -48.17 -9.13
CA ALA A 5 -18.68 -49.11 -8.29
C ALA A 5 -19.07 -48.85 -6.84
N LEU A 6 -19.65 -49.86 -6.20
CA LEU A 6 -20.18 -49.85 -4.84
C LEU A 6 -19.68 -51.09 -4.11
N ARG A 7 -19.47 -50.90 -2.80
CA ARG A 7 -19.20 -51.85 -1.71
C ARG A 7 -17.74 -52.32 -1.57
N GLN A 8 -17.02 -51.89 -0.51
CA GLN A 8 -17.15 -52.29 0.93
C GLN A 8 -17.05 -53.82 1.10
N SER A 9 -16.36 -54.44 2.05
CA SER A 9 -15.35 -54.12 3.08
C SER A 9 -15.22 -55.40 3.93
N THR A 10 -14.12 -55.55 4.65
CA THR A 10 -13.93 -56.27 5.95
C THR A 10 -13.27 -57.66 6.03
N ARG A 11 -12.30 -57.68 6.99
CA ARG A 11 -11.82 -58.73 7.93
C ARG A 11 -10.95 -59.86 7.36
N ALA A 12 -9.67 -59.94 7.71
CA ALA A 12 -9.02 -60.28 9.00
C ALA A 12 -9.10 -61.77 9.34
N VAL A 13 -7.94 -62.39 9.62
CA VAL A 13 -7.64 -63.41 10.66
C VAL A 13 -6.18 -63.88 10.44
N GLY A 14 -5.40 -63.95 11.53
CA GLY A 14 -4.07 -64.57 11.55
C GLY A 14 -4.07 -65.90 12.32
N ALA A 15 -3.06 -66.73 12.06
CA ALA A 15 -2.50 -67.80 12.92
C ALA A 15 -1.24 -68.33 12.18
N VAL A 16 0.00 -68.08 12.62
CA VAL A 16 0.81 -68.73 13.69
C VAL A 16 1.31 -70.16 13.35
N SER A 17 2.63 -70.33 13.53
CA SER A 17 3.41 -71.56 13.82
C SER A 17 4.09 -72.24 12.63
N ALA A 18 5.26 -72.91 12.73
CA ALA A 18 6.53 -72.73 13.46
C ALA A 18 7.48 -73.82 12.90
N ALA A 19 8.74 -73.49 12.59
CA ALA A 19 9.92 -74.38 12.53
C ALA A 19 11.07 -73.56 11.89
N GLY A 20 12.07 -73.12 12.65
CA GLY A 20 13.36 -73.82 12.83
C GLY A 20 14.33 -73.45 11.68
N ARG A 21 15.58 -73.00 11.84
CA ARG A 21 16.56 -72.93 12.94
C ARG A 21 17.66 -71.92 12.56
N VAL A 22 18.14 -71.18 13.57
CA VAL A 22 19.56 -70.91 13.93
C VAL A 22 20.47 -70.16 12.94
N ALA A 23 20.92 -68.95 13.32
CA ALA A 23 22.36 -68.59 13.42
C ALA A 23 22.53 -67.26 14.21
N ALA A 24 23.54 -67.22 15.07
CA ALA A 24 23.78 -66.21 16.09
C ALA A 24 24.08 -64.79 15.56
N VAL A 25 23.38 -63.78 16.10
CA VAL A 25 23.72 -62.36 15.94
C VAL A 25 24.56 -61.93 17.14
N ARG A 26 25.77 -61.45 16.87
CA ARG A 26 26.66 -60.81 17.84
C ARG A 26 26.03 -59.49 18.29
N ASN A 27 25.89 -59.29 19.61
CA ASN A 27 25.51 -58.01 20.20
C ASN A 27 26.59 -56.94 19.90
N ALA A 28 26.27 -56.00 19.02
CA ALA A 28 26.97 -54.72 18.90
C ALA A 28 26.17 -53.67 19.71
N ALA A 29 26.84 -53.01 20.65
CA ALA A 29 26.25 -51.94 21.45
C ALA A 29 25.74 -50.79 20.54
N PRO A 30 24.57 -50.19 20.82
CA PRO A 30 24.11 -49.05 20.04
C PRO A 30 24.97 -47.83 20.36
N ALA A 31 25.60 -47.26 19.32
CA ALA A 31 26.25 -45.96 19.40
C ALA A 31 25.22 -44.89 19.80
N ALA A 32 25.51 -44.13 20.84
CA ALA A 32 24.72 -42.98 21.25
C ALA A 32 24.78 -41.91 20.16
N ILE A 33 23.74 -41.81 19.34
CA ILE A 33 23.51 -40.66 18.47
C ILE A 33 23.12 -39.52 19.40
N ASN A 34 24.04 -38.60 19.62
CA ASN A 34 23.79 -37.38 20.38
C ASN A 34 22.95 -36.45 19.49
N THR A 35 21.64 -36.70 19.43
CA THR A 35 20.68 -35.85 18.73
C THR A 35 20.51 -34.56 19.53
N ALA A 36 21.44 -33.63 19.34
CA ALA A 36 21.20 -32.24 19.70
C ALA A 36 19.94 -31.79 18.97
N ARG A 37 18.87 -31.58 19.74
CA ARG A 37 17.60 -31.05 19.25
C ARG A 37 17.83 -29.60 18.83
N PHE A 38 18.08 -29.36 17.55
CA PHE A 38 18.00 -28.02 16.96
C PHE A 38 16.53 -27.63 16.84
N TYR A 39 15.94 -27.10 17.91
CA TYR A 39 14.69 -26.35 17.85
C TYR A 39 15.03 -24.86 17.71
N ALA A 40 15.41 -24.42 16.51
CA ALA A 40 15.30 -23.03 16.04
C ALA A 40 16.12 -22.88 14.74
N SER A 41 15.57 -23.29 13.61
CA SER A 41 16.13 -22.89 12.30
C SER A 41 15.10 -22.36 11.32
N ASP A 42 13.80 -22.43 11.63
CA ASP A 42 12.72 -21.86 10.82
C ASP A 42 12.00 -20.71 11.53
N ALA A 43 12.75 -19.89 12.28
CA ALA A 43 12.28 -18.55 12.60
C ALA A 43 12.51 -17.69 11.36
N LYS A 44 11.45 -17.43 10.59
CA LYS A 44 11.49 -16.48 9.47
C LYS A 44 12.03 -15.15 10.00
N ALA A 45 13.22 -14.74 9.52
CA ALA A 45 13.88 -13.51 9.93
C ALA A 45 12.87 -12.36 9.93
N THR A 46 12.64 -11.76 11.10
CA THR A 46 11.70 -10.66 11.18
C THR A 46 12.38 -9.43 10.55
N PRO A 47 11.68 -8.65 9.72
CA PRO A 47 12.27 -7.50 9.01
C PRO A 47 12.83 -6.41 9.94
N THR A 48 12.62 -6.56 11.25
CA THR A 48 13.11 -5.70 12.33
C THR A 48 14.60 -5.83 12.65
N GLU A 49 15.32 -6.80 12.08
CA GLU A 49 16.68 -7.14 12.48
C GLU A 49 17.76 -6.29 11.80
N VAL A 50 17.82 -4.99 12.14
CA VAL A 50 19.03 -4.20 11.95
C VAL A 50 19.82 -4.21 13.26
N SER A 51 21.07 -4.67 13.23
CA SER A 51 21.92 -4.84 14.43
C SER A 51 21.99 -3.59 15.31
N SER A 52 21.89 -2.41 14.70
CA SER A 52 21.86 -1.11 15.40
C SER A 52 20.68 -0.96 16.36
N ILE A 53 19.50 -1.47 16.01
CA ILE A 53 18.28 -1.38 16.86
C ILE A 53 18.39 -2.34 18.04
N LEU A 54 18.91 -3.55 17.79
CA LEU A 54 19.12 -4.54 18.86
C LEU A 54 20.16 -4.05 19.86
N GLU A 55 21.25 -3.44 19.39
CA GLU A 55 22.23 -2.79 20.26
C GLU A 55 21.60 -1.70 21.12
N GLN A 56 20.76 -0.84 20.55
CA GLN A 56 20.07 0.21 21.30
C GLN A 56 19.16 -0.36 22.39
N ARG A 57 18.41 -1.43 22.09
CA ARG A 57 17.56 -2.11 23.08
C ARG A 57 18.38 -2.73 24.22
N ILE A 58 19.53 -3.35 23.92
CA ILE A 58 20.41 -3.95 24.93
C ILE A 58 21.05 -2.88 25.83
N ARG A 59 21.39 -1.71 25.27
CA ARG A 59 21.95 -0.58 26.03
C ARG A 59 20.94 0.06 27.00
N GLY A 60 19.68 -0.35 27.00
CA GLY A 60 18.67 0.12 27.95
C GLY A 60 18.30 1.60 27.79
N VAL A 61 18.64 2.21 26.64
CA VAL A 61 18.26 3.59 26.33
C VAL A 61 16.77 3.61 26.01
N GLN A 62 15.95 3.95 27.00
CA GLN A 62 14.52 4.20 26.81
C GLN A 62 14.30 5.53 26.06
N GLU A 63 14.56 5.53 24.76
CA GLU A 63 14.09 6.57 23.82
C GLU A 63 12.61 6.36 23.43
N GLU A 64 11.81 5.65 24.25
CA GLU A 64 10.41 5.33 23.93
C GLU A 64 9.55 6.59 23.74
N SER A 65 9.82 7.68 24.48
CA SER A 65 9.03 8.90 24.36
C SER A 65 9.29 9.68 23.05
N GLY A 66 10.47 9.54 22.44
CA GLY A 66 10.82 10.19 21.17
C GLY A 66 10.39 9.38 19.95
N LEU A 67 10.40 8.04 20.07
CA LEU A 67 10.04 7.11 19.00
C LEU A 67 8.53 7.03 18.71
N ALA A 68 7.69 7.60 19.58
CA ALA A 68 6.25 7.65 19.36
C ALA A 68 5.87 8.54 18.15
N GLU A 69 6.55 9.69 18.02
CA GLU A 69 6.29 10.72 17.01
C GLU A 69 7.39 10.80 15.92
N THR A 70 8.56 10.20 16.18
CA THR A 70 9.67 10.19 15.22
C THR A 70 10.12 8.76 14.92
N GLY A 71 10.65 8.56 13.72
CA GLY A 71 11.18 7.27 13.28
C GLY A 71 12.54 7.42 12.61
N ARG A 72 13.17 6.28 12.30
CA ARG A 72 14.40 6.21 11.51
C ARG A 72 14.22 5.32 10.30
N VAL A 73 14.74 5.77 9.16
CA VAL A 73 14.73 4.99 7.92
C VAL A 73 15.64 3.77 8.08
N LEU A 74 15.09 2.59 7.82
CA LEU A 74 15.84 1.32 7.75
C LEU A 74 16.36 1.06 6.35
N SER A 75 15.55 1.34 5.34
CA SER A 75 15.91 1.14 3.94
C SER A 75 15.04 2.02 3.07
N VAL A 76 15.57 2.37 1.91
CA VAL A 76 14.87 3.11 0.86
C VAL A 76 15.20 2.48 -0.48
N GLY A 77 14.18 2.29 -1.32
CA GLY A 77 14.33 1.77 -2.68
C GLY A 77 13.02 1.87 -3.45
N ASP A 78 13.13 2.16 -4.76
CA ASP A 78 11.99 2.27 -5.69
C ASP A 78 10.88 3.22 -5.20
N GLY A 79 11.26 4.31 -4.52
CA GLY A 79 10.30 5.27 -3.95
C GLY A 79 9.55 4.78 -2.71
N ILE A 80 9.98 3.68 -2.09
CA ILE A 80 9.43 3.14 -0.84
C ILE A 80 10.50 3.20 0.24
N ALA A 81 10.16 3.80 1.39
CA ALA A 81 11.00 3.82 2.58
C ALA A 81 10.39 2.93 3.66
N ARG A 82 11.22 2.11 4.31
CA ARG A 82 10.85 1.39 5.53
C ARG A 82 11.37 2.17 6.72
N VAL A 83 10.50 2.50 7.66
CA VAL A 83 10.83 3.36 8.80
C VAL A 83 10.53 2.60 10.09
N HIS A 84 11.48 2.55 11.01
CA HIS A 84 11.26 2.02 12.36
C HIS A 84 10.86 3.15 13.30
N GLY A 85 9.91 2.89 14.19
CA GLY A 85 9.38 3.86 15.15
C GLY A 85 8.02 4.39 14.69
N MET A 86 7.72 5.64 15.03
CA MET A 86 6.43 6.28 14.79
C MET A 86 5.24 5.45 15.30
N ALA A 87 5.29 5.01 16.56
CA ALA A 87 4.27 4.10 17.12
C ALA A 87 2.84 4.65 17.05
N ASN A 88 2.68 5.98 17.04
CA ASN A 88 1.37 6.65 17.00
C ASN A 88 0.90 7.02 15.58
N VAL A 89 1.63 6.62 14.54
CA VAL A 89 1.29 6.98 13.16
C VAL A 89 -0.01 6.32 12.70
N GLN A 90 -0.79 7.04 11.92
CA GLN A 90 -2.01 6.55 11.31
C GLN A 90 -1.73 6.05 9.88
N ALA A 91 -2.61 5.16 9.41
CA ALA A 91 -2.60 4.81 8.00
C ALA A 91 -2.99 6.04 7.18
N GLU A 92 -2.35 6.22 6.02
CA GLU A 92 -2.56 7.36 5.12
C GLU A 92 -2.19 8.72 5.74
N GLU A 93 -1.39 8.70 6.80
CA GLU A 93 -0.80 9.89 7.37
C GLU A 93 0.36 10.39 6.53
N LEU A 94 0.49 11.71 6.43
CA LEU A 94 1.64 12.34 5.83
C LEU A 94 2.82 12.32 6.82
N VAL A 95 4.02 12.13 6.28
CA VAL A 95 5.27 12.20 7.04
C VAL A 95 6.29 13.04 6.28
N GLU A 96 7.19 13.65 7.02
CA GLU A 96 8.26 14.49 6.51
C GLU A 96 9.61 13.92 6.92
N PHE A 97 10.46 13.72 5.93
CA PHE A 97 11.84 13.28 6.11
C PHE A 97 12.71 14.49 6.42
N ALA A 98 13.82 14.30 7.14
CA ALA A 98 14.74 15.39 7.47
C ALA A 98 15.33 16.09 6.21
N SER A 99 15.37 15.39 5.09
CA SER A 99 15.71 15.89 3.74
C SER A 99 14.66 16.81 3.13
N GLY A 100 13.48 16.96 3.75
CA GLY A 100 12.34 17.73 3.25
C GLY A 100 11.46 16.98 2.27
N VAL A 101 11.79 15.73 1.93
CA VAL A 101 10.92 14.86 1.13
C VAL A 101 9.69 14.50 1.97
N LYS A 102 8.51 14.56 1.36
CA LYS A 102 7.26 14.12 1.99
C LYS A 102 6.96 12.68 1.60
N GLY A 103 6.25 11.96 2.45
CA GLY A 103 5.76 10.63 2.14
C GLY A 103 4.42 10.33 2.79
N MET A 104 3.79 9.24 2.39
CA MET A 104 2.54 8.76 2.96
C MET A 104 2.73 7.37 3.54
N CYS A 105 2.29 7.19 4.79
CA CYS A 105 2.27 5.90 5.45
C CYS A 105 1.19 5.01 4.80
N MET A 106 1.59 3.87 4.27
CA MET A 106 0.66 2.90 3.68
C MET A 106 0.50 1.66 4.56
N ASN A 107 1.61 0.98 4.87
CA ASN A 107 1.58 -0.28 5.59
C ASN A 107 2.11 -0.10 7.01
N LEU A 108 1.35 -0.54 8.01
CA LEU A 108 1.72 -0.47 9.42
C LEU A 108 2.01 -1.88 9.93
N GLU A 109 3.29 -2.21 10.13
CA GLU A 109 3.71 -3.49 10.70
C GLU A 109 4.23 -3.28 12.13
N ALA A 110 4.23 -4.34 12.93
CA ALA A 110 4.58 -4.26 14.36
C ALA A 110 6.02 -3.76 14.66
N GLY A 111 6.91 -3.76 13.67
CA GLY A 111 8.29 -3.29 13.81
C GLY A 111 8.73 -2.24 12.78
N GLN A 112 7.91 -1.94 11.79
CA GLN A 112 8.24 -1.00 10.72
C GLN A 112 6.99 -0.43 10.06
N VAL A 113 7.15 0.75 9.49
CA VAL A 113 6.13 1.47 8.73
C VAL A 113 6.62 1.58 7.29
N GLY A 114 5.79 1.14 6.36
CA GLY A 114 6.01 1.32 4.93
C GLY A 114 5.50 2.69 4.48
N VAL A 115 6.42 3.55 4.04
CA VAL A 115 6.14 4.91 3.59
C VAL A 115 6.43 5.01 2.10
N VAL A 116 5.45 5.50 1.32
CA VAL A 116 5.67 5.86 -0.08
C VAL A 116 6.14 7.29 -0.18
N LEU A 117 7.22 7.53 -0.91
CA LEU A 117 7.84 8.84 -1.06
C LEU A 117 7.14 9.64 -2.16
N PHE A 118 6.80 10.90 -1.86
CA PHE A 118 6.36 11.90 -2.81
C PHE A 118 7.55 12.73 -3.29
N GLY A 119 8.37 12.11 -4.15
CA GLY A 119 9.57 12.73 -4.68
C GLY A 119 10.63 11.72 -5.08
N SER A 120 11.87 12.18 -5.19
CA SER A 120 13.01 11.30 -5.46
C SER A 120 13.54 10.69 -4.16
N ASP A 121 13.78 9.39 -4.19
CA ASP A 121 14.45 8.60 -3.16
C ASP A 121 15.93 8.95 -2.96
N ARG A 122 16.58 9.60 -3.94
CA ARG A 122 18.01 9.96 -3.92
C ARG A 122 18.42 10.85 -2.74
N LEU A 123 17.48 11.64 -2.22
CA LEU A 123 17.73 12.55 -1.12
C LEU A 123 17.61 11.87 0.24
N VAL A 124 16.92 10.72 0.29
CA VAL A 124 16.64 9.99 1.52
C VAL A 124 17.76 8.99 1.77
N LYS A 125 18.25 8.93 3.01
CA LYS A 125 19.32 8.00 3.42
C LYS A 125 18.86 7.07 4.54
N GLU A 126 19.51 5.92 4.65
CA GLU A 126 19.34 5.04 5.80
C GLU A 126 19.78 5.76 7.09
N GLY A 127 19.04 5.52 8.17
CA GLY A 127 19.24 6.16 9.47
C GLY A 127 18.67 7.58 9.58
N GLU A 128 18.16 8.15 8.49
CA GLU A 128 17.54 9.48 8.48
C GLU A 128 16.31 9.53 9.40
N THR A 129 16.11 10.68 10.06
CA THR A 129 14.96 10.89 10.92
C THR A 129 13.72 11.25 10.10
N VAL A 130 12.62 10.60 10.41
CA VAL A 130 11.30 10.85 9.84
C VAL A 130 10.39 11.38 10.94
N LYS A 131 9.66 12.45 10.65
CA LYS A 131 8.68 13.06 11.55
C LYS A 131 7.30 12.91 10.95
N ARG A 132 6.33 12.56 11.78
CA ARG A 132 4.94 12.58 11.36
C ARG A 132 4.36 13.99 11.42
N THR A 133 3.41 14.29 10.53
CA THR A 133 2.74 15.60 10.51
C THR A 133 1.46 15.61 11.35
N GLY A 134 0.91 14.45 11.71
CA GLY A 134 -0.38 14.34 12.42
C GLY A 134 -1.60 14.52 11.51
N GLU A 135 -1.38 14.77 10.22
CA GLU A 135 -2.43 15.05 9.23
C GLU A 135 -2.52 13.86 8.25
N ILE A 136 -3.71 13.28 8.13
CA ILE A 136 -4.05 12.40 6.99
C ILE A 136 -3.89 13.22 5.71
N VAL A 137 -3.36 12.62 4.64
CA VAL A 137 -3.06 13.30 3.38
C VAL A 137 -4.20 14.23 2.97
N ASP A 138 -3.90 15.53 3.05
CA ASP A 138 -4.79 16.62 2.70
C ASP A 138 -4.16 17.49 1.60
N VAL A 139 -5.04 18.16 0.86
CA VAL A 139 -4.67 18.99 -0.27
C VAL A 139 -5.39 20.34 -0.12
N PRO A 140 -4.71 21.47 -0.36
CA PRO A 140 -5.35 22.78 -0.39
C PRO A 140 -6.43 22.83 -1.48
N VAL A 141 -7.59 23.39 -1.14
CA VAL A 141 -8.71 23.57 -2.06
C VAL A 141 -9.24 24.99 -1.98
N GLY A 142 -9.71 25.50 -3.11
CA GLY A 142 -10.35 26.81 -3.17
C GLY A 142 -10.42 27.38 -4.57
N PRO A 143 -11.19 28.47 -4.78
CA PRO A 143 -11.25 29.19 -6.05
C PRO A 143 -9.88 29.74 -6.48
N GLU A 144 -8.95 29.94 -5.53
CA GLU A 144 -7.60 30.45 -5.80
C GLU A 144 -6.75 29.47 -6.65
N MET A 145 -7.18 28.21 -6.76
CA MET A 145 -6.54 27.18 -7.59
C MET A 145 -6.89 27.31 -9.08
N LEU A 146 -7.95 28.06 -9.43
CA LEU A 146 -8.40 28.18 -10.82
C LEU A 146 -7.32 28.82 -11.71
N GLY A 147 -7.02 28.17 -12.84
CA GLY A 147 -6.00 28.64 -13.80
C GLY A 147 -4.55 28.42 -13.37
N ARG A 148 -4.32 27.76 -12.22
CA ARG A 148 -2.99 27.36 -11.74
C ARG A 148 -2.65 25.94 -12.20
N VAL A 149 -1.37 25.63 -12.26
CA VAL A 149 -0.88 24.26 -12.44
C VAL A 149 -0.21 23.81 -11.16
N VAL A 150 -0.71 22.71 -10.58
CA VAL A 150 -0.30 22.20 -9.27
C VAL A 150 0.11 20.74 -9.34
N ASP A 151 0.93 20.31 -8.38
CA ASP A 151 1.25 18.90 -8.15
C ASP A 151 0.13 18.18 -7.36
N ALA A 152 0.33 16.89 -7.08
CA ALA A 152 -0.63 16.07 -6.35
C ALA A 152 -0.83 16.49 -4.87
N LEU A 153 0.11 17.22 -4.29
CA LEU A 153 0.03 17.76 -2.93
C LEU A 153 -0.50 19.20 -2.90
N GLY A 154 -0.83 19.77 -4.06
CA GLY A 154 -1.34 21.13 -4.21
C GLY A 154 -0.27 22.22 -4.24
N ASN A 155 1.01 21.88 -4.37
CA ASN A 155 2.07 22.86 -4.55
C ASN A 155 2.07 23.38 -6.00
N PRO A 156 2.20 24.70 -6.23
CA PRO A 156 2.23 25.25 -7.58
C PRO A 156 3.53 24.92 -8.32
N ILE A 157 3.40 24.48 -9.56
CA ILE A 157 4.53 24.19 -10.47
C ILE A 157 4.57 25.12 -11.68
N ASP A 158 3.68 26.11 -11.72
CA ASP A 158 3.56 27.08 -12.82
C ASP A 158 4.48 28.30 -12.71
N GLY A 159 5.25 28.43 -11.62
CA GLY A 159 6.16 29.56 -11.39
C GLY A 159 5.47 30.90 -11.10
N LYS A 160 4.14 30.93 -10.91
CA LYS A 160 3.34 32.15 -10.68
C LYS A 160 3.24 32.55 -9.20
N GLY A 161 4.14 32.07 -8.35
CA GLY A 161 4.15 32.31 -6.90
C GLY A 161 3.25 31.34 -6.10
N PRO A 162 3.12 31.52 -4.78
CA PRO A 162 2.32 30.63 -3.93
C PRO A 162 0.81 30.77 -4.19
N ILE A 163 0.03 29.75 -3.84
CA ILE A 163 -1.43 29.80 -3.84
C ILE A 163 -1.90 29.95 -2.39
N GLN A 164 -2.68 30.99 -2.11
CA GLN A 164 -3.23 31.24 -0.78
C GLN A 164 -4.64 30.65 -0.66
N THR A 165 -4.74 29.35 -0.45
CA THR A 165 -6.02 28.69 -0.16
C THR A 165 -6.39 28.83 1.31
N LYS A 166 -7.68 28.98 1.60
CA LYS A 166 -8.21 29.09 2.97
C LYS A 166 -8.54 27.74 3.61
N GLU A 167 -8.80 26.74 2.78
CA GLU A 167 -9.29 25.43 3.20
C GLU A 167 -8.40 24.31 2.67
N LYS A 168 -8.35 23.22 3.43
CA LYS A 168 -7.75 21.96 3.01
C LYS A 168 -8.80 20.85 3.06
N ARG A 169 -8.70 19.89 2.15
CA ARG A 169 -9.58 18.72 2.11
C ARG A 169 -8.77 17.44 2.05
N ARG A 170 -9.22 16.43 2.81
CA ARG A 170 -8.61 15.08 2.77
C ARG A 170 -8.75 14.47 1.38
N ALA A 171 -7.70 13.83 0.90
CA ALA A 171 -7.69 13.14 -0.39
C ALA A 171 -8.71 11.98 -0.41
N GLN A 172 -8.81 11.24 0.70
CA GLN A 172 -9.71 10.10 0.84
C GLN A 172 -10.95 10.45 1.63
N LEU A 173 -11.88 11.16 0.98
CA LEU A 173 -13.19 11.44 1.56
C LEU A 173 -14.19 10.34 1.17
N LYS A 174 -15.00 9.88 2.13
CA LYS A 174 -16.11 8.97 1.84
C LYS A 174 -17.08 9.63 0.86
N ALA A 175 -17.41 8.90 -0.21
CA ALA A 175 -18.35 9.38 -1.22
C ALA A 175 -19.76 9.61 -0.63
N PRO A 176 -20.54 10.57 -1.19
CA PRO A 176 -21.93 10.76 -0.80
C PRO A 176 -22.75 9.48 -0.99
N GLY A 177 -23.61 9.17 -0.01
CA GLY A 177 -24.56 8.06 -0.07
C GLY A 177 -25.65 8.27 -1.13
N ILE A 178 -26.72 7.47 -1.08
CA ILE A 178 -27.82 7.55 -2.06
C ILE A 178 -28.71 8.78 -1.79
N LEU A 179 -29.07 9.01 -0.53
CA LEU A 179 -30.02 10.06 -0.12
C LEU A 179 -29.66 11.50 -0.58
N PRO A 180 -28.39 11.97 -0.52
CA PRO A 180 -28.04 13.31 -0.99
C PRO A 180 -27.89 13.41 -2.51
N ARG A 181 -28.08 12.33 -3.28
CA ARG A 181 -27.94 12.37 -4.75
C ARG A 181 -29.25 12.80 -5.38
N LYS A 182 -29.15 13.70 -6.36
CA LYS A 182 -30.24 14.04 -7.26
C LYS A 182 -30.12 13.24 -8.55
N SER A 183 -31.24 12.85 -9.15
CA SER A 183 -31.25 12.29 -10.50
C SER A 183 -30.60 13.27 -11.47
N VAL A 184 -29.77 12.75 -12.36
CA VAL A 184 -29.06 13.54 -13.36
C VAL A 184 -30.07 14.01 -14.41
N ASN A 185 -30.25 15.33 -14.53
CA ASN A 185 -31.27 15.93 -15.38
C ASN A 185 -30.78 17.14 -16.19
N GLU A 186 -29.51 17.51 -16.07
CA GLU A 186 -28.91 18.68 -16.73
C GLU A 186 -27.82 18.21 -17.71
N PRO A 187 -27.92 18.49 -19.02
CA PRO A 187 -26.92 18.05 -19.99
C PRO A 187 -25.60 18.82 -19.85
N VAL A 188 -24.49 18.17 -20.19
CA VAL A 188 -23.18 18.78 -20.43
C VAL A 188 -22.96 18.82 -21.94
N GLN A 189 -22.94 20.02 -22.52
CA GLN A 189 -22.70 20.20 -23.95
C GLN A 189 -21.24 19.87 -24.26
N THR A 190 -21.00 18.84 -25.06
CA THR A 190 -19.64 18.43 -25.43
C THR A 190 -19.13 19.12 -26.70
N GLY A 191 -20.06 19.67 -27.51
CA GLY A 191 -19.77 20.26 -28.83
C GLY A 191 -19.43 19.23 -29.90
N LEU A 192 -19.40 17.95 -29.54
CA LEU A 192 -19.14 16.84 -30.43
C LEU A 192 -20.46 16.23 -30.86
N LYS A 193 -20.88 16.49 -32.10
CA LYS A 193 -22.13 15.98 -32.69
C LYS A 193 -22.34 14.48 -32.46
N SER A 194 -21.28 13.69 -32.60
CA SER A 194 -21.35 12.24 -32.39
C SER A 194 -21.64 11.85 -30.93
N ILE A 195 -21.16 12.62 -29.96
CA ILE A 195 -21.39 12.36 -28.54
C ILE A 195 -22.75 12.92 -28.14
N ASP A 196 -23.02 14.20 -28.41
CA ASP A 196 -24.27 14.85 -28.00
C ASP A 196 -25.53 14.20 -28.63
N ALA A 197 -25.41 13.60 -29.82
CA ALA A 197 -26.53 12.91 -30.47
C ALA A 197 -26.69 11.44 -30.07
N MET A 198 -25.60 10.69 -29.87
CA MET A 198 -25.66 9.24 -29.63
C MET A 198 -25.51 8.87 -28.16
N VAL A 199 -24.64 9.56 -27.42
CA VAL A 199 -24.28 9.26 -26.03
C VAL A 199 -24.24 10.58 -25.24
N PRO A 200 -25.40 11.19 -24.96
CA PRO A 200 -25.44 12.47 -24.25
C PRO A 200 -24.89 12.32 -22.84
N ILE A 201 -24.00 13.23 -22.46
CA ILE A 201 -23.38 13.29 -21.13
C ILE A 201 -24.11 14.35 -20.29
N ALA A 202 -24.35 14.06 -19.02
CA ALA A 202 -25.07 14.97 -18.13
C ALA A 202 -24.33 15.25 -16.81
N ARG A 203 -24.64 16.38 -16.16
CA ARG A 203 -23.96 16.88 -14.95
C ARG A 203 -24.17 15.92 -13.79
N GLY A 204 -23.08 15.38 -13.26
CA GLY A 204 -23.10 14.39 -12.19
C GLY A 204 -23.05 12.93 -12.67
N GLN A 205 -23.00 12.69 -13.97
CA GLN A 205 -22.72 11.37 -14.56
C GLN A 205 -21.22 11.07 -14.58
N ARG A 206 -20.86 9.78 -14.63
CA ARG A 206 -19.50 9.30 -14.90
C ARG A 206 -19.50 8.62 -16.27
N GLU A 207 -18.63 9.07 -17.16
CA GLU A 207 -18.49 8.52 -18.51
C GLU A 207 -17.05 8.05 -18.74
N LEU A 208 -16.87 6.89 -19.38
CA LEU A 208 -15.55 6.31 -19.65
C LEU A 208 -15.20 6.43 -21.13
N SER A 209 -14.14 7.17 -21.44
CA SER A 209 -13.56 7.18 -22.79
C SER A 209 -12.50 6.08 -22.93
N ILE A 210 -12.77 5.08 -23.77
CA ILE A 210 -11.89 3.93 -24.02
C ILE A 210 -11.52 3.82 -25.52
N GLY A 211 -10.31 3.34 -25.81
CA GLY A 211 -9.80 3.14 -27.17
C GLY A 211 -8.29 2.97 -27.19
N ASP A 212 -7.72 2.74 -28.38
CA ASP A 212 -6.28 2.46 -28.56
C ASP A 212 -5.37 3.69 -28.39
N ARG A 213 -4.05 3.48 -28.46
CA ARG A 213 -3.08 4.59 -28.50
C ARG A 213 -3.38 5.50 -29.69
N GLN A 214 -3.24 6.82 -29.49
CA GLN A 214 -3.44 7.84 -30.54
C GLN A 214 -4.86 7.95 -31.14
N THR A 215 -5.89 7.39 -30.50
CA THR A 215 -7.28 7.51 -30.97
C THR A 215 -8.00 8.81 -30.56
N GLY A 216 -7.26 9.84 -30.14
CA GLY A 216 -7.85 11.14 -29.82
C GLY A 216 -8.58 11.24 -28.48
N LYS A 217 -8.45 10.27 -27.56
CA LYS A 217 -9.08 10.33 -26.21
C LYS A 217 -8.80 11.64 -25.46
N THR A 218 -7.55 12.12 -25.51
CA THR A 218 -7.17 13.40 -24.90
C THR A 218 -7.76 14.59 -25.64
N ALA A 219 -7.84 14.52 -26.98
CA ALA A 219 -8.42 15.59 -27.79
C ALA A 219 -9.91 15.76 -27.47
N VAL A 220 -10.65 14.66 -27.31
CA VAL A 220 -12.05 14.69 -26.86
C VAL A 220 -12.18 15.40 -25.51
N GLY A 221 -11.36 15.06 -24.52
CA GLY A 221 -11.39 15.71 -23.20
C GLY A 221 -11.07 17.21 -23.25
N LEU A 222 -10.12 17.62 -24.11
CA LEU A 222 -9.78 19.02 -24.33
C LEU A 222 -10.91 19.79 -25.00
N THR A 223 -11.53 19.23 -26.05
CA THR A 223 -12.67 19.85 -26.74
C THR A 223 -13.82 20.09 -25.77
N VAL A 224 -14.21 19.06 -24.99
CA VAL A 224 -15.26 19.18 -23.97
C VAL A 224 -14.96 20.32 -22.98
N THR A 225 -13.70 20.46 -22.55
CA THR A 225 -13.30 21.52 -21.61
C THR A 225 -13.39 22.91 -22.24
N ASN A 226 -12.93 23.08 -23.48
CA ASN A 226 -12.93 24.37 -24.18
C ASN A 226 -14.35 24.87 -24.51
N ASP A 227 -15.25 23.97 -24.90
CA ASP A 227 -16.63 24.35 -25.21
C ASP A 227 -17.40 24.76 -23.95
N GLN A 228 -17.09 24.16 -22.80
CA GLN A 228 -17.64 24.60 -21.52
C GLN A 228 -17.20 26.03 -21.15
N PHE A 229 -15.95 26.41 -21.45
CA PHE A 229 -15.48 27.80 -21.25
C PHE A 229 -16.19 28.81 -22.15
N SER A 230 -16.61 28.40 -23.35
CA SER A 230 -17.28 29.29 -24.29
C SER A 230 -18.75 29.55 -23.93
N LEU A 231 -19.34 28.71 -23.06
CA LEU A 231 -20.74 28.77 -22.63
C LEU A 231 -20.95 29.50 -21.29
N THR A 232 -19.87 29.86 -20.59
CA THR A 232 -19.85 30.67 -19.37
C THR A 232 -19.42 32.09 -19.65
#